data_AF-A0A2M8G956-F1
#
_entry.id   AF-A0A2M8G956-F1
#
_cell.length_a   1.000
_cell.length_b   1.000
_cell.length_c   1.000
_cell.angle_alpha   90.00
_cell.angle_beta   90.00
_cell.angle_gamma   90.00
#
_symmetry.space_group_name_H-M   'P 1'
#
loop_
_entity.id
_entity.type
_entity.pdbx_description
1 polymer ?
#
loop_
_entity_poly.entity_id
_entity_poly.type
_entity_poly.pdbx_seq_one_letter_code
_entity_poly.pdbx_strand_id
1 'polypeptide(L)'
;MAGKSERIVKMNFGNKKIIIMGLGSYKDGSGISAALFFAKKGANLLITDLKTKKELASQIKRLESFFLARTGLARIEGSKERLLTRTKYVLGRHRMQDFREADYIFKNPSVPKNSPYLKIAKKNKIPIINDWTIFFEERPQNLV
;
A
#
# COMPACT_ATOMS: atom_id res chain seq x y z
N MET A 1 -28.79 -1.23 -28.94
CA MET A 1 -28.90 -0.76 -27.54
C MET A 1 -27.50 -0.45 -27.03
N ALA A 2 -27.14 0.83 -26.92
CA ALA A 2 -25.84 1.23 -26.38
C ALA A 2 -25.85 1.00 -24.86
N GLY A 3 -25.04 0.05 -24.38
CA GLY A 3 -24.83 -0.15 -22.95
C GLY A 3 -24.27 1.12 -22.34
N LYS A 4 -24.93 1.65 -21.31
CA LYS A 4 -24.42 2.78 -20.53
C LYS A 4 -23.02 2.43 -20.06
N SER A 5 -22.01 3.14 -20.58
CA SER A 5 -20.66 3.11 -20.04
C SER A 5 -20.74 3.45 -18.56
N GLU A 6 -20.61 2.45 -17.70
CA GLU A 6 -20.39 2.68 -16.28
C GLU A 6 -19.06 3.43 -16.16
N ARG A 7 -19.14 4.73 -15.85
CA ARG A 7 -17.94 5.49 -15.50
C ARG A 7 -17.31 4.82 -14.28
N ILE A 8 -16.18 4.17 -14.48
CA ILE A 8 -15.33 3.69 -13.38
C ILE A 8 -14.87 4.94 -12.63
N VAL A 9 -15.47 5.18 -11.46
CA VAL A 9 -15.08 6.28 -10.56
C VAL A 9 -13.73 5.91 -9.95
N LYS A 10 -12.68 6.67 -10.29
CA LYS A 10 -11.35 6.47 -9.70
C LYS A 10 -11.39 6.65 -8.19
N MET A 11 -10.77 5.72 -7.47
CA MET A 11 -10.65 5.79 -6.02
C MET A 11 -9.67 6.90 -5.60
N ASN A 12 -10.02 7.65 -4.54
CA ASN A 12 -9.12 8.63 -3.94
C ASN A 12 -8.37 8.02 -2.75
N PHE A 13 -7.04 7.93 -2.88
CA PHE A 13 -6.15 7.40 -1.84
C PHE A 13 -5.37 8.49 -1.07
N GLY A 14 -5.51 9.77 -1.44
CA GLY A 14 -4.79 10.86 -0.81
C GLY A 14 -5.10 10.98 0.70
N ASN A 15 -4.07 11.06 1.53
CA ASN A 15 -4.14 11.12 3.01
C ASN A 15 -4.85 9.93 3.69
N LYS A 16 -5.27 8.91 2.93
CA LYS A 16 -5.90 7.70 3.46
C LYS A 16 -4.88 6.81 4.17
N LYS A 17 -5.27 6.19 5.29
CA LYS A 17 -4.47 5.20 6.01
C LYS A 17 -4.60 3.86 5.28
N ILE A 18 -3.56 3.47 4.55
CA ILE A 18 -3.52 2.23 3.78
C ILE A 18 -2.57 1.26 4.46
N ILE A 19 -3.10 0.08 4.79
CA ILE A 19 -2.30 -1.03 5.27
C ILE A 19 -1.88 -1.89 4.10
N ILE A 20 -0.58 -2.15 4.00
CA ILE A 20 -0.02 -3.12 3.05
C ILE A 20 0.35 -4.34 3.86
N MET A 21 -0.45 -5.40 3.73
CA MET A 21 -0.21 -6.67 4.38
C MET A 21 0.62 -7.56 3.45
N GLY A 22 1.89 -7.73 3.79
CA GLY A 22 2.89 -8.45 3.01
C GLY A 22 3.62 -7.54 2.02
N LEU A 23 4.80 -7.04 2.41
CA LEU A 23 5.69 -6.34 1.49
C LEU A 23 6.35 -7.34 0.52
N GLY A 24 6.77 -8.49 1.05
CA GLY A 24 7.52 -9.49 0.29
C GLY A 24 8.97 -9.09 0.05
N SER A 25 9.82 -10.07 -0.24
CA SER A 25 11.25 -9.86 -0.54
C SER A 25 11.56 -9.81 -2.04
N TYR A 26 10.65 -10.30 -2.88
CA TYR A 26 10.83 -10.35 -4.33
C TYR A 26 10.95 -8.95 -4.93
N LYS A 27 11.97 -8.74 -5.78
CA LYS A 27 12.34 -7.42 -6.33
C LYS A 27 11.12 -6.71 -6.91
N ASP A 28 10.34 -7.41 -7.73
CA ASP A 28 9.18 -6.86 -8.44
C ASP A 28 7.87 -7.46 -7.92
N GLY A 29 7.81 -7.69 -6.61
CA GLY A 29 6.64 -8.23 -5.94
C GLY A 29 5.48 -7.23 -5.85
N SER A 30 4.27 -7.76 -5.76
CA SER A 30 3.04 -6.96 -5.59
C SER A 30 3.08 -6.01 -4.39
N GLY A 31 3.66 -6.43 -3.26
CA GLY A 31 3.72 -5.61 -2.05
C GLY A 31 4.53 -4.32 -2.23
N ILE A 32 5.72 -4.38 -2.84
CA ILE A 32 6.52 -3.18 -3.11
C ILE A 32 5.86 -2.32 -4.20
N SER A 33 5.31 -2.93 -5.25
CA SER A 33 4.59 -2.21 -6.31
C SER A 33 3.39 -1.45 -5.75
N ALA A 34 2.61 -2.07 -4.86
CA ALA A 34 1.51 -1.44 -4.16
C ALA A 34 1.98 -0.29 -3.26
N ALA A 35 3.07 -0.48 -2.51
CA ALA A 35 3.64 0.58 -1.67
C ALA A 35 4.02 1.80 -2.49
N LEU A 36 4.72 1.61 -3.61
CA LEU A 36 5.11 2.69 -4.51
C LEU A 36 3.89 3.38 -5.15
N PHE A 37 2.87 2.60 -5.54
CA PHE A 37 1.63 3.13 -6.08
C PHE A 37 0.90 4.03 -5.08
N PHE A 38 0.63 3.55 -3.87
CA PHE A 38 -0.11 4.33 -2.87
C PHE A 38 0.70 5.52 -2.35
N ALA A 39 2.03 5.37 -2.23
CA ALA A 39 2.95 6.47 -1.97
C ALA A 39 2.83 7.57 -3.02
N LYS A 40 2.80 7.20 -4.31
CA LYS A 40 2.62 8.13 -5.45
C LYS A 40 1.28 8.89 -5.37
N LYS A 41 0.23 8.27 -4.82
CA LYS A 41 -1.09 8.89 -4.59
C LYS A 41 -1.18 9.70 -3.29
N GLY A 42 -0.11 9.79 -2.50
CA GLY A 42 -0.07 10.60 -1.28
C GLY A 42 -0.76 9.96 -0.06
N ALA A 43 -0.93 8.63 -0.06
CA ALA A 43 -1.49 7.90 1.07
C ALA A 43 -0.54 7.85 2.28
N ASN A 44 -1.10 7.61 3.46
CA ASN A 44 -0.38 7.31 4.69
C ASN A 44 -0.27 5.79 4.82
N LEU A 45 0.94 5.25 4.66
CA LEU A 45 1.18 3.81 4.62
C LEU A 45 1.52 3.25 5.99
N LEU A 46 0.95 2.09 6.30
CA LEU A 46 1.48 1.17 7.30
C LEU A 46 1.77 -0.16 6.61
N ILE A 47 3.05 -0.49 6.50
CA ILE A 47 3.51 -1.73 5.88
C ILE A 47 3.73 -2.75 6.98
N THR A 48 3.09 -3.91 6.86
CA THR A 48 3.24 -4.98 7.84
C THR A 48 3.57 -6.32 7.20
N ASP A 49 4.52 -7.04 7.76
CA ASP A 49 5.02 -8.32 7.25
C ASP A 49 5.49 -9.20 8.41
N LEU A 50 5.38 -10.51 8.25
CA LEU A 50 5.95 -11.48 9.19
C LEU A 50 7.48 -11.58 9.04
N LYS A 51 8.02 -11.20 7.89
CA LYS A 51 9.46 -11.04 7.71
C LYS A 51 10.00 -9.89 8.54
N THR A 52 11.24 -10.04 8.97
CA THR A 52 11.98 -9.04 9.75
C THR A 52 12.46 -7.87 8.90
N LYS A 53 12.91 -6.80 9.56
CA LYS A 53 13.56 -5.66 8.89
C LYS A 53 14.79 -6.08 8.07
N LYS A 54 15.57 -7.06 8.55
CA LYS A 54 16.77 -7.54 7.86
C LYS A 54 16.41 -8.22 6.53
N GLU A 55 15.40 -9.09 6.55
CA GLU A 55 14.94 -9.80 5.35
C GLU A 55 14.32 -8.87 4.29
N LEU A 56 13.76 -7.74 4.73
CA LEU A 56 13.10 -6.77 3.86
C LEU A 56 13.96 -5.53 3.55
N ALA A 57 15.23 -5.51 3.99
CA ALA A 57 16.07 -4.31 3.94
C ALA A 57 16.20 -3.71 2.53
N SER A 58 16.32 -4.56 1.50
CA SER A 58 16.41 -4.11 0.10
C SER A 58 15.15 -3.39 -0.38
N GLN A 59 13.97 -3.89 0.01
CA GLN A 59 12.67 -3.32 -0.37
C GLN A 59 12.39 -2.03 0.37
N ILE A 60 12.71 -1.99 1.67
CA ILE A 60 12.61 -0.78 2.48
C ILE A 60 13.50 0.33 1.89
N LYS A 61 14.77 0.00 1.57
CA LYS A 61 15.69 0.96 0.93
C LYS A 61 15.17 1.47 -0.41
N ARG A 62 14.55 0.60 -1.22
CA ARG A 62 13.91 0.98 -2.50
C ARG A 62 12.78 1.98 -2.27
N LEU A 63 11.91 1.73 -1.28
CA LEU A 63 10.81 2.63 -0.96
C LEU A 63 11.29 3.98 -0.41
N GLU A 64 12.27 3.98 0.49
CA GLU A 64 12.90 5.20 1.01
C GLU A 64 13.53 6.04 -0.11
N SER A 65 14.24 5.38 -1.03
CA SER A 65 14.89 6.04 -2.17
C SER A 65 13.86 6.65 -3.14
N PHE A 66 12.74 5.96 -3.38
CA PHE A 66 11.63 6.50 -4.16
C PHE A 66 11.04 7.77 -3.54
N PHE A 67 10.80 7.77 -2.23
CA PHE A 67 10.28 8.93 -1.50
C PHE A 67 11.23 10.13 -1.55
N LEU A 68 12.53 9.90 -1.36
CA LEU A 68 13.57 10.94 -1.44
C LEU A 68 13.61 11.59 -2.82
N ALA A 69 13.57 10.78 -3.89
CA ALA A 69 13.59 11.29 -5.27
C ALA A 69 12.33 12.11 -5.62
N ARG A 70 11.14 11.67 -5.16
CA ARG A 70 9.86 12.23 -5.59
C ARG A 70 9.55 13.60 -4.99
N THR A 71 10.05 13.89 -3.80
CA THR A 71 9.62 15.06 -3.04
C THR A 71 10.47 16.31 -3.30
N GLY A 72 11.57 16.18 -4.07
CA GLY A 72 12.58 17.25 -4.19
C GLY A 72 13.28 17.59 -2.87
N LEU A 73 12.87 16.94 -1.77
CA LEU A 73 13.31 17.19 -0.42
C LEU A 73 14.69 16.63 -0.14
N ALA A 74 15.30 15.86 -1.05
CA ALA A 74 16.67 15.39 -0.94
C ALA A 74 17.69 16.53 -0.66
N ARG A 75 17.32 17.79 -0.95
CA ARG A 75 18.13 19.00 -0.71
C ARG A 75 17.77 19.77 0.56
N ILE A 76 16.75 19.36 1.31
CA ILE A 76 16.30 20.07 2.52
C ILE A 76 16.78 19.30 3.76
N GLU A 77 17.51 19.95 4.65
CA GLU A 77 17.94 19.37 5.92
C GLU A 77 16.73 19.02 6.81
N GLY A 78 16.70 17.84 7.45
CA GLY A 78 15.55 17.34 8.23
C GLY A 78 14.37 16.79 7.42
N SER A 79 14.47 16.74 6.08
CA SER A 79 13.45 16.16 5.20
C SER A 79 13.25 14.65 5.35
N LYS A 80 14.29 13.93 5.76
CA LYS A 80 14.25 12.48 5.97
C LYS A 80 13.22 12.13 7.05
N GLU A 81 13.19 12.85 8.17
CA GLU A 81 12.14 12.75 9.18
C GLU A 81 10.74 13.01 8.60
N ARG A 82 10.55 14.09 7.83
CA ARG A 82 9.25 14.43 7.21
C ARG A 82 8.76 13.36 6.23
N LEU A 83 9.66 12.74 5.47
CA LEU A 83 9.37 11.63 4.54
C LEU A 83 8.99 10.34 5.27
N LEU A 84 9.69 10.05 6.37
CA LEU A 84 9.42 8.90 7.23
C LEU A 84 8.09 9.04 8.01
N THR A 85 7.50 10.25 8.09
CA THR A 85 6.20 10.42 8.78
C THR A 85 5.04 9.69 8.11
N ARG A 86 5.05 9.56 6.77
CA ARG A 86 3.92 9.00 6.00
C ARG A 86 4.00 7.50 5.76
N THR A 87 5.13 6.85 6.06
CA THR A 87 5.27 5.39 5.92
C THR A 87 5.80 4.80 7.22
N LYS A 88 4.96 3.99 7.87
CA LYS A 88 5.29 3.25 9.09
C LYS A 88 5.45 1.77 8.78
N TYR A 89 6.25 1.08 9.60
CA TYR A 89 6.51 -0.34 9.45
C TYR A 89 6.17 -1.12 10.72
N VAL A 90 5.56 -2.29 10.54
CA VAL A 90 5.32 -3.29 11.60
C VAL A 90 5.82 -4.63 11.07
N LEU A 91 7.07 -4.95 11.38
CA LEU A 91 7.79 -6.11 10.82
C LEU A 91 8.00 -7.19 11.88
N GLY A 92 8.12 -8.44 11.44
CA GLY A 92 8.18 -9.61 12.31
C GLY A 92 6.83 -10.01 12.90
N ARG A 93 5.75 -9.25 12.61
CA ARG A 93 4.41 -9.45 13.16
C ARG A 93 3.38 -8.60 12.43
N HIS A 94 2.11 -8.89 12.70
CA HIS A 94 0.98 -8.03 12.37
C HIS A 94 0.25 -7.66 13.67
N ARG A 95 -0.30 -6.44 13.80
CA ARG A 95 -1.10 -6.04 14.96
C ARG A 95 -2.57 -5.91 14.58
N MET A 96 -3.44 -6.56 15.35
CA MET A 96 -4.89 -6.59 15.08
C MET A 96 -5.52 -5.20 15.03
N GLN A 97 -5.06 -4.26 15.87
CA GLN A 97 -5.58 -2.89 15.92
C GLN A 97 -5.40 -2.15 14.59
N ASP A 98 -4.28 -2.35 13.91
CA ASP A 98 -4.00 -1.65 12.65
C ASP A 98 -5.13 -1.93 11.62
N PHE A 99 -5.64 -3.16 11.57
CA PHE A 99 -6.69 -3.61 10.65
C PHE A 99 -8.11 -3.14 11.01
N ARG A 100 -8.29 -2.47 12.16
CA ARG A 100 -9.58 -1.89 12.57
C ARG A 100 -9.75 -0.43 12.15
N GLU A 101 -8.64 0.26 11.97
CA GLU A 101 -8.59 1.72 11.82
C GLU A 101 -8.15 2.17 10.42
N ALA A 102 -7.80 1.24 9.53
CA ALA A 102 -7.36 1.56 8.18
C ALA A 102 -8.54 2.01 7.32
N ASP A 103 -8.29 2.90 6.35
CA ASP A 103 -9.27 3.19 5.30
C ASP A 103 -9.30 2.08 4.25
N TYR A 104 -8.15 1.45 3.96
CA TYR A 104 -8.02 0.35 3.01
C TYR A 104 -6.94 -0.64 3.46
N ILE A 105 -7.13 -1.92 3.12
CA ILE A 105 -6.09 -2.94 3.26
C ILE A 105 -5.75 -3.49 1.88
N PHE A 106 -4.51 -3.28 1.45
CA PHE A 106 -3.94 -4.02 0.35
C PHE A 106 -3.48 -5.40 0.83
N LYS A 107 -4.04 -6.45 0.24
CA LYS A 107 -3.67 -7.84 0.51
C LYS A 107 -2.74 -8.35 -0.59
N ASN A 108 -1.47 -8.55 -0.25
CA ASN A 108 -0.54 -9.27 -1.14
C ASN A 108 -1.09 -10.70 -1.43
N PRO A 109 -1.04 -11.20 -2.69
CA PRO A 109 -1.54 -12.52 -3.07
C PRO A 109 -1.12 -13.66 -2.15
N SER A 110 0.14 -13.67 -1.69
CA SER A 110 0.70 -14.73 -0.83
C SER A 110 0.12 -14.74 0.59
N VAL A 111 -0.60 -13.70 1.01
CA VAL A 111 -1.28 -13.67 2.31
C VAL A 111 -2.50 -14.61 2.28
N PRO A 112 -2.64 -15.55 3.23
CA PRO A 112 -3.78 -16.46 3.29
C PRO A 112 -5.12 -15.73 3.37
N LYS A 113 -6.11 -16.18 2.59
CA LYS A 113 -7.46 -15.58 2.56
C LYS A 113 -8.18 -15.65 3.92
N ASN A 114 -7.86 -16.66 4.73
CA ASN A 114 -8.44 -16.90 6.06
C ASN A 114 -7.67 -16.21 7.21
N SER A 115 -6.70 -15.34 6.89
CA SER A 115 -5.94 -14.57 7.88
C SER A 115 -6.86 -13.91 8.93
N PRO A 116 -6.57 -14.04 10.23
CA PRO A 116 -7.38 -13.43 11.30
C PRO A 116 -7.42 -11.90 11.18
N TYR A 117 -6.35 -11.28 10.69
CA TYR A 117 -6.26 -9.84 10.44
C TYR A 117 -7.26 -9.37 9.37
N LEU A 118 -7.42 -10.14 8.29
CA LEU A 118 -8.40 -9.85 7.24
C LEU A 118 -9.84 -10.09 7.70
N LYS A 119 -10.07 -11.04 8.62
CA LYS A 119 -11.38 -11.23 9.24
C LYS A 119 -11.77 -10.01 10.08
N ILE A 120 -10.83 -9.44 10.83
CA ILE A 120 -11.06 -8.19 11.57
C ILE A 120 -11.41 -7.05 10.64
N ALA A 121 -10.65 -6.87 9.57
CA ALA A 121 -10.92 -5.84 8.58
C ALA A 121 -12.36 -5.92 8.04
N LYS A 122 -12.77 -7.12 7.62
CA LYS A 122 -14.14 -7.39 7.14
C LYS A 122 -15.19 -7.06 8.21
N LYS A 123 -14.97 -7.47 9.47
CA LYS A 123 -15.89 -7.15 10.58
C LYS A 123 -16.06 -5.64 10.79
N ASN A 124 -15.01 -4.86 10.57
CA ASN A 124 -15.03 -3.40 10.70
C ASN A 124 -15.39 -2.70 9.38
N LYS A 125 -15.83 -3.45 8.35
CA LYS A 125 -16.20 -2.93 7.03
C LYS A 125 -15.05 -2.19 6.32
N ILE A 126 -13.81 -2.54 6.63
CA ILE A 126 -12.63 -1.99 5.94
C ILE A 126 -12.48 -2.70 4.60
N PRO A 127 -12.49 -1.97 3.46
CA PRO A 127 -12.31 -2.57 2.14
C PRO A 127 -10.94 -3.23 2.00
N ILE A 128 -10.93 -4.45 1.47
CA ILE A 128 -9.72 -5.20 1.13
C ILE A 128 -9.52 -5.15 -0.38
N ILE A 129 -8.42 -4.55 -0.80
CA ILE A 129 -8.02 -4.36 -2.19
C ILE A 129 -6.78 -5.18 -2.52
N ASN A 130 -6.47 -5.33 -3.81
CA ASN A 130 -5.35 -6.14 -4.28
C ASN A 130 -4.80 -5.59 -5.60
N ASP A 131 -3.91 -6.35 -6.26
CA ASP A 131 -3.28 -5.96 -7.52
C ASP A 131 -4.28 -5.64 -8.63
N TRP A 132 -5.44 -6.31 -8.67
CA TRP A 132 -6.49 -6.00 -9.65
C TRP A 132 -7.02 -4.59 -9.46
N THR A 133 -7.28 -4.17 -8.22
CA THR A 133 -7.72 -2.81 -7.92
C THR A 133 -6.71 -1.79 -8.45
N ILE A 134 -5.42 -1.99 -8.18
CA ILE A 134 -4.35 -1.10 -8.67
C ILE A 134 -4.33 -1.07 -10.21
N PHE A 135 -4.42 -2.24 -10.85
CA PHE A 135 -4.43 -2.33 -12.30
C PHE A 135 -5.61 -1.56 -12.91
N PHE A 136 -6.84 -1.74 -12.40
CA PHE A 136 -8.00 -0.99 -12.88
C PHE A 136 -7.87 0.53 -12.64
N GLU A 137 -7.21 0.95 -11.56
CA GLU A 137 -6.97 2.37 -11.25
C GLU A 137 -5.93 3.05 -12.16
N GLU A 138 -4.93 2.29 -12.64
CA GLU A 138 -3.89 2.81 -13.54
C GLU A 138 -4.23 2.67 -15.03
N ARG A 139 -5.22 1.86 -15.40
CA ARG A 139 -5.61 1.69 -16.81
C ARG A 139 -6.06 3.03 -17.43
N PRO A 140 -5.61 3.34 -18.66
CA PRO A 140 -6.23 4.37 -19.49
C PRO A 140 -7.71 4.01 -19.74
N GLN A 141 -8.64 4.95 -19.55
CA GLN A 141 -10.08 4.69 -19.69
C GLN A 141 -10.55 4.49 -21.15
N ASN A 142 -9.61 4.46 -22.10
CA ASN A 142 -9.85 4.45 -23.53
C ASN A 142 -9.34 3.17 -24.23
N LEU A 143 -9.05 2.10 -23.49
CA LEU A 143 -8.80 0.77 -24.06
C LEU A 143 -10.14 0.01 -24.09
N VAL A 144 -10.84 0.15 -25.23
CA VAL A 144 -11.97 -0.70 -25.64
C VAL A 144 -11.49 -1.55 -26.81
#